data_AF-A0A8I6GLE4-F1
#
_entry.id   AF-A0A8I6GLE4-F1
#
_cell.length_a   1.000
_cell.length_b   1.000
_cell.length_c   1.000
_cell.angle_alpha   90.00
_cell.angle_beta   90.00
_cell.angle_gamma   90.00
#
_symmetry.space_group_name_H-M   'P 1'
#
loop_
_entity.id
_entity.type
_entity.pdbx_description
1 polymer ?
#
loop_
_entity_poly.entity_id
_entity_poly.type
_entity_poly.pdbx_seq_one_letter_code
_entity_poly.pdbx_strand_id
1 'polypeptide(L)'
;MADTAPQLKRKREPEPEEAETPSTEKEAGVGNGTSAPVRLPFSGFRVQKVLRESARDKIIFLHGKVNEDSGDTHGEDAVVILEKTPFQVEHVAQLLTGNPELKLQFSNDIYSTYNLFPPRHLSDIKTTVVYPATEKHLQKYMRQDLRLIRETGDDYRSLTLPYLESQSLSIQWVYNILDKKAEADRIVFENPDPSDGFVLIPDLKWNQQQLDDLYLIAICHRRGIRSLRDLTPEHLPLLRNILREGQRSEQGGWGEGTRANSSAFFYKEPRGGLSPSWRPSWQRFQTQ
;
A
#
# COMPACT_ATOMS: atom_id res chain seq x y z
N MET A 1 27.68 -40.93 -32.78
CA MET A 1 28.47 -39.70 -32.57
C MET A 1 28.70 -39.12 -33.95
N ALA A 2 28.04 -38.00 -34.23
CA ALA A 2 27.80 -37.49 -35.57
C ALA A 2 28.66 -36.27 -35.88
N ASP A 3 29.10 -36.22 -37.15
CA ASP A 3 29.44 -35.10 -38.03
C ASP A 3 28.95 -33.70 -37.59
N THR A 4 29.60 -32.56 -37.90
CA THR A 4 30.10 -32.16 -39.21
C THR A 4 31.01 -30.92 -39.10
N ALA A 5 31.87 -30.71 -40.09
CA ALA A 5 32.97 -29.74 -40.20
C ALA A 5 32.59 -28.23 -40.26
N PRO A 6 33.56 -27.32 -39.97
CA PRO A 6 33.41 -25.88 -40.17
C PRO A 6 34.10 -25.39 -41.47
N GLN A 7 33.53 -24.40 -42.15
CA GLN A 7 34.27 -23.60 -43.14
C GLN A 7 34.04 -22.09 -42.96
N LEU A 8 35.16 -21.38 -42.89
CA LEU A 8 35.28 -19.93 -42.71
C LEU A 8 35.41 -19.22 -44.07
N LYS A 9 34.61 -18.15 -44.20
CA LYS A 9 34.86 -16.85 -44.85
C LYS A 9 35.42 -16.81 -46.27
N ARG A 10 34.61 -16.25 -47.19
CA ARG A 10 35.10 -15.35 -48.23
C ARG A 10 34.14 -14.17 -48.45
N LYS A 11 34.70 -12.97 -48.43
CA LYS A 11 34.11 -11.63 -48.46
C LYS A 11 33.65 -11.28 -49.88
N ARG A 12 32.46 -10.67 -50.04
CA ARG A 12 31.99 -10.03 -51.29
C ARG A 12 31.38 -8.66 -51.00
N GLU A 13 31.52 -7.80 -52.00
CA GLU A 13 31.29 -6.35 -52.11
C GLU A 13 29.82 -5.88 -52.02
N PRO A 14 29.56 -4.55 -51.96
CA PRO A 14 28.29 -3.97 -51.52
C PRO A 14 27.35 -3.46 -52.63
N GLU A 15 26.16 -3.06 -52.16
CA GLU A 15 25.09 -2.20 -52.73
C GLU A 15 23.92 -2.87 -53.50
N PRO A 16 22.69 -2.31 -53.48
CA PRO A 16 22.27 -0.96 -53.06
C PRO A 16 21.07 -0.87 -52.08
N GLU A 17 20.82 0.36 -51.62
CA GLU A 17 19.63 0.81 -50.88
C GLU A 17 18.31 0.53 -51.63
N GLU A 18 17.29 0.11 -50.90
CA GLU A 18 15.89 0.48 -51.17
C GLU A 18 15.07 0.42 -49.87
N ALA A 19 14.11 1.33 -49.77
CA ALA A 19 13.49 1.81 -48.55
C ALA A 19 12.46 0.85 -47.94
N GLU A 20 12.53 0.65 -46.61
CA GLU A 20 11.39 0.17 -45.83
C GLU A 20 11.21 1.02 -44.56
N THR A 21 9.99 1.52 -44.40
CA THR A 21 9.44 2.29 -43.30
C THR A 21 9.53 1.54 -41.97
N PRO A 22 10.03 2.13 -40.86
CA PRO A 22 9.93 1.48 -39.57
C PRO A 22 8.57 1.81 -38.94
N SER A 23 7.71 0.79 -38.92
CA SER A 23 6.63 0.61 -37.97
C SER A 23 7.16 0.80 -36.53
N THR A 24 6.84 1.94 -35.91
CA THR A 24 7.08 2.14 -34.48
C THR A 24 5.93 1.55 -33.67
N GLU A 25 6.00 0.24 -33.43
CA GLU A 25 5.57 -0.32 -32.16
C GLU A 25 6.74 -0.21 -31.18
N LYS A 26 6.59 0.65 -30.17
CA LYS A 26 7.40 0.58 -28.95
C LYS A 26 6.48 0.81 -27.76
N GLU A 27 5.96 -0.30 -27.24
CA GLU A 27 5.57 -0.40 -25.83
C GLU A 27 6.79 -0.05 -24.98
N ALA A 28 6.80 1.15 -24.41
CA ALA A 28 7.76 1.52 -23.38
C ALA A 28 7.23 1.01 -22.04
N GLY A 29 7.73 -0.16 -21.63
CA GLY A 29 7.56 -0.64 -20.25
C GLY A 29 8.08 0.41 -19.27
N VAL A 30 7.19 0.87 -18.39
CA VAL A 30 7.52 1.84 -17.34
C VAL A 30 8.38 1.15 -16.29
N GLY A 31 9.69 1.38 -16.35
CA GLY A 31 10.63 0.94 -15.34
C GLY A 31 10.45 1.71 -14.02
N ASN A 32 10.59 1.01 -12.89
CA ASN A 32 10.57 1.61 -11.55
C ASN A 32 11.69 2.65 -11.40
N GLY A 33 11.36 3.87 -10.96
CA GLY A 33 12.31 4.83 -10.40
C GLY A 33 13.15 5.64 -11.40
N THR A 34 12.54 6.20 -12.45
CA THR A 34 13.24 7.13 -13.35
C THR A 34 13.34 8.55 -12.76
N SER A 35 14.53 9.14 -12.76
CA SER A 35 14.81 10.52 -12.28
C SER A 35 14.38 11.61 -13.28
N ALA A 36 13.93 11.23 -14.48
CA ALA A 36 13.47 12.17 -15.50
C ALA A 36 11.99 12.55 -15.27
N PRO A 37 11.56 13.76 -15.64
CA PRO A 37 10.16 14.16 -15.53
C PRO A 37 9.27 13.26 -16.40
N VAL A 38 8.43 12.45 -15.74
CA VAL A 38 7.49 11.55 -16.39
C VAL A 38 6.11 12.22 -16.46
N ARG A 39 5.32 11.89 -17.48
CA ARG A 39 3.92 12.33 -17.61
C ARG A 39 2.98 11.29 -17.00
N LEU A 40 1.75 11.72 -16.70
CA LEU A 40 0.67 10.79 -16.38
C LEU A 40 0.43 9.82 -17.55
N PRO A 41 -0.05 8.59 -17.30
CA PRO A 41 -0.26 7.57 -18.33
C PRO A 41 -1.48 7.85 -19.24
N PHE A 42 -1.97 9.10 -19.27
CA PHE A 42 -3.13 9.54 -20.04
C PHE A 42 -3.02 11.04 -20.36
N SER A 43 -3.83 11.50 -21.32
CA SER A 43 -3.91 12.89 -21.75
C SER A 43 -5.16 13.56 -21.19
N GLY A 44 -4.98 14.76 -20.61
CA GLY A 44 -6.06 15.50 -19.96
C GLY A 44 -6.56 14.83 -18.67
N PHE A 45 -7.25 15.62 -17.84
CA PHE A 45 -7.90 15.10 -16.64
C PHE A 45 -9.07 16.01 -16.26
N ARG A 46 -10.31 15.56 -16.55
CA ARG A 46 -11.52 16.24 -16.13
C ARG A 46 -12.08 15.59 -14.88
N VAL A 47 -12.08 16.29 -13.75
CA VAL A 47 -12.65 15.78 -12.50
C VAL A 47 -14.14 15.51 -12.69
N GLN A 48 -14.54 14.25 -12.53
CA GLN A 48 -15.94 13.84 -12.57
C GLN A 48 -16.54 13.87 -11.15
N LYS A 49 -15.80 13.36 -10.17
CA LYS A 49 -16.28 13.25 -8.78
C LYS A 49 -15.12 13.18 -7.78
N VAL A 50 -15.30 13.79 -6.61
CA VAL A 50 -14.47 13.50 -5.44
C VAL A 50 -15.00 12.22 -4.79
N LEU A 51 -14.26 11.13 -4.89
CA LEU A 51 -14.66 9.83 -4.34
C LEU A 51 -14.60 9.85 -2.81
N ARG A 52 -13.54 10.41 -2.25
CA ARG A 52 -13.29 10.55 -0.81
C ARG A 52 -12.28 11.67 -0.57
N GLU A 53 -12.44 12.37 0.55
CA GLU A 53 -11.43 13.29 1.06
C GLU A 53 -11.34 13.18 2.59
N SER A 54 -10.17 13.52 3.14
CA SER A 54 -9.97 13.67 4.57
C SER A 54 -9.09 14.89 4.84
N ALA A 55 -9.71 15.96 5.32
CA ALA A 55 -8.98 17.16 5.75
C ALA A 55 -8.05 16.88 6.94
N ARG A 56 -8.31 15.83 7.72
CA ARG A 56 -7.44 15.38 8.81
C ARG A 56 -6.18 14.71 8.27
N ASP A 57 -6.37 13.75 7.36
CA ASP A 57 -5.27 12.93 6.82
C ASP A 57 -4.58 13.60 5.62
N LYS A 58 -5.08 14.76 5.18
CA LYS A 58 -4.52 15.54 4.06
C LYS A 58 -4.44 14.73 2.76
N ILE A 59 -5.50 13.96 2.49
CA ILE A 59 -5.61 13.06 1.32
C ILE A 59 -6.93 13.27 0.59
N ILE A 60 -6.90 13.16 -0.74
CA ILE A 60 -8.07 13.23 -1.62
C ILE A 60 -8.00 12.15 -2.71
N PHE A 61 -9.15 11.58 -3.05
CA PHE A 61 -9.36 10.55 -4.07
C PHE A 61 -10.28 11.12 -5.14
N LEU A 62 -9.78 11.26 -6.35
CA LEU A 62 -10.48 11.88 -7.47
C LEU A 62 -10.79 10.85 -8.54
N HIS A 63 -12.03 10.82 -8.99
CA HIS A 63 -12.43 10.16 -10.23
C HIS A 63 -12.41 11.20 -11.34
N GLY A 64 -11.65 10.93 -12.41
CA GLY A 64 -11.60 11.77 -13.59
C GLY A 64 -11.84 11.02 -14.89
N LYS A 65 -12.30 11.77 -15.89
CA LYS A 65 -12.34 11.36 -17.29
C LYS A 65 -11.08 11.83 -18.01
N VAL A 66 -10.48 10.94 -18.79
CA VAL A 66 -9.21 11.15 -19.50
C VAL A 66 -9.32 10.72 -20.96
N ASN A 67 -8.38 11.15 -21.80
CA ASN A 67 -8.30 10.86 -23.23
C ASN A 67 -9.56 11.27 -24.04
N GLU A 68 -10.24 12.35 -23.64
CA GLU A 68 -11.49 12.80 -24.28
C GLU A 68 -11.29 13.43 -25.67
N ASP A 69 -10.08 13.87 -25.99
CA ASP A 69 -9.75 14.52 -27.26
C ASP A 69 -9.52 13.51 -28.42
N SER A 70 -9.63 12.21 -28.15
CA SER A 70 -9.24 11.11 -29.06
C SER A 70 -10.30 10.73 -30.12
N GLY A 71 -11.35 11.54 -30.30
CA GLY A 71 -12.28 11.46 -31.44
C GLY A 71 -13.42 10.44 -31.33
N ASP A 72 -13.23 9.24 -30.75
CA ASP A 72 -14.23 8.15 -30.88
C ASP A 72 -14.56 7.37 -29.59
N THR A 73 -14.01 7.73 -28.45
CA THR A 73 -14.28 7.06 -27.16
C THR A 73 -14.94 8.00 -26.15
N HIS A 74 -16.06 7.57 -25.57
CA HIS A 74 -16.50 8.09 -24.27
C HIS A 74 -15.29 7.98 -23.34
N GLY A 75 -14.73 9.12 -22.90
CA GLY A 75 -13.46 9.18 -22.19
C GLY A 75 -13.28 8.09 -21.12
N GLU A 76 -12.05 7.64 -20.96
CA GLU A 76 -11.72 6.56 -20.04
C GLU A 76 -11.73 7.04 -18.60
N ASP A 77 -11.93 6.11 -17.67
CA ASP A 77 -11.95 6.42 -16.24
C ASP A 77 -10.54 6.28 -15.64
N ALA A 78 -10.17 7.24 -14.81
CA ALA A 78 -8.97 7.20 -14.00
C ALA A 78 -9.28 7.59 -12.55
N VAL A 79 -8.57 6.97 -11.60
CA VAL A 79 -8.54 7.43 -10.21
C VAL A 79 -7.17 8.02 -9.90
N VAL A 80 -7.17 9.25 -9.39
CA VAL A 80 -5.96 9.95 -8.92
C VAL A 80 -6.08 10.19 -7.43
N ILE A 81 -5.11 9.72 -6.68
CA ILE A 81 -5.03 9.85 -5.22
C ILE A 81 -3.87 10.77 -4.90
N LEU A 82 -4.14 11.84 -4.14
CA LEU A 82 -3.15 12.83 -3.75
C LEU A 82 -3.09 12.87 -2.23
N GLU A 83 -1.91 12.65 -1.68
CA GLU A 83 -1.64 12.62 -0.24
C GLU A 83 -0.44 13.51 0.10
N LYS A 84 -0.58 14.39 1.09
CA LYS A 84 0.55 15.17 1.60
C LYS A 84 1.56 14.24 2.29
N THR A 85 2.84 14.43 2.02
CA THR A 85 3.89 13.65 2.68
C THR A 85 4.10 14.12 4.12
N PRO A 86 4.42 13.20 5.06
CA PRO A 86 4.87 13.57 6.39
C PRO A 86 6.14 14.44 6.35
N PHE A 87 6.34 15.25 7.39
CA PHE A 87 7.57 16.02 7.55
C PHE A 87 8.72 15.11 7.98
N GLN A 88 9.93 15.41 7.52
CA GLN A 88 11.18 14.87 8.05
C GLN A 88 11.80 15.93 8.97
N VAL A 89 12.16 15.52 10.18
CA VAL A 89 12.56 16.45 11.26
C VAL A 89 13.78 17.27 10.85
N GLU A 90 14.76 16.63 10.22
CA GLU A 90 16.02 17.24 9.79
C GLU A 90 15.78 18.35 8.76
N HIS A 91 14.93 18.10 7.76
CA HIS A 91 14.61 19.08 6.72
C HIS A 91 13.84 20.27 7.28
N VAL A 92 12.90 20.04 8.21
CA VAL A 92 12.16 21.13 8.87
C VAL A 92 13.10 21.98 9.73
N ALA A 93 14.00 21.36 10.49
CA ALA A 93 14.97 22.08 11.31
C ALA A 93 15.90 22.96 10.45
N GLN A 94 16.39 22.44 9.32
CA GLN A 94 17.18 23.21 8.36
C GLN A 94 16.39 24.37 7.75
N LEU A 95 15.11 24.16 7.41
CA LEU A 95 14.26 25.22 6.87
C LEU A 95 14.03 26.37 7.87
N LEU A 96 13.78 26.04 9.13
CA LEU A 96 13.50 27.02 10.19
C LEU A 96 14.73 27.80 10.67
N THR A 97 15.93 27.24 10.49
CA THR A 97 17.21 27.94 10.79
C THR A 97 17.66 28.87 9.67
N GLY A 98 17.12 28.69 8.46
CA GLY A 98 17.31 29.60 7.34
C GLY A 98 16.37 30.81 7.38
N ASN A 99 16.04 31.34 6.20
CA ASN A 99 15.08 32.42 6.01
C ASN A 99 13.87 31.90 5.20
N PRO A 100 12.89 31.24 5.85
CA PRO A 100 11.73 30.70 5.16
C PRO A 100 10.80 31.80 4.64
N GLU A 101 10.16 31.55 3.50
CA GLU A 101 9.13 32.44 2.96
C GLU A 101 7.84 32.27 3.77
N LEU A 102 7.50 33.29 4.55
CA LEU A 102 6.38 33.30 5.48
C LEU A 102 5.42 34.45 5.18
N LYS A 103 4.12 34.16 5.23
CA LYS A 103 3.06 35.16 5.23
C LYS A 103 2.25 35.04 6.52
N LEU A 104 2.31 36.06 7.36
CA LEU A 104 1.55 36.10 8.63
C LEU A 104 0.04 36.01 8.36
N GLN A 105 -0.64 35.11 9.07
CA GLN A 105 -2.11 35.01 9.08
C GLN A 105 -2.71 35.66 10.33
N PHE A 106 -2.13 35.37 11.49
CA PHE A 106 -2.66 35.78 12.79
C PHE A 106 -1.52 35.96 13.79
N SER A 107 -1.61 36.96 14.66
CA SER A 107 -0.67 37.20 15.75
C SER A 107 -1.41 37.75 16.97
N ASN A 108 -1.17 37.15 18.13
CA ASN A 108 -1.66 37.60 19.42
C ASN A 108 -0.68 37.20 20.53
N ASP A 109 -0.06 38.20 21.17
CA ASP A 109 0.98 38.02 22.19
C ASP A 109 2.09 37.06 21.71
N ILE A 110 2.28 35.93 22.37
CA ILE A 110 3.30 34.92 22.01
C ILE A 110 2.84 33.95 20.91
N TYR A 111 1.59 34.01 20.46
CA TYR A 111 1.04 33.10 19.45
C TYR A 111 0.99 33.78 18.08
N SER A 112 1.61 33.15 17.09
CA SER A 112 1.51 33.59 15.69
C SER A 112 1.37 32.40 14.76
N THR A 113 0.54 32.57 13.72
CA THR A 113 0.28 31.56 12.68
C THR A 113 0.65 32.13 11.33
N TYR A 114 1.38 31.36 10.53
CA TYR A 114 1.89 31.76 9.22
C TYR A 114 1.48 30.75 8.15
N ASN A 115 1.33 31.25 6.92
CA ASN A 115 1.47 30.43 5.73
C ASN A 115 2.95 30.32 5.40
N LEU A 116 3.48 29.10 5.43
CA LEU A 116 4.84 28.78 5.02
C LEU A 116 4.82 28.25 3.59
N PHE A 117 5.69 28.78 2.74
CA PHE A 117 5.91 28.29 1.38
C PHE A 117 7.25 27.54 1.33
N PRO A 118 7.24 26.21 1.54
CA PRO A 118 8.47 25.45 1.62
C PRO A 118 9.14 25.30 0.24
N PRO A 119 10.47 25.05 0.21
CA PRO A 119 11.18 24.71 -1.01
C PRO A 119 10.66 23.39 -1.63
N ARG A 120 10.95 23.18 -2.92
CA ARG A 120 10.37 22.08 -3.72
C ARG A 120 10.49 20.70 -3.05
N HIS A 121 11.64 20.38 -2.47
CA HIS A 121 11.91 19.08 -1.83
C HIS A 121 11.06 18.79 -0.57
N LEU A 122 10.36 19.79 -0.02
CA LEU A 122 9.44 19.66 1.11
C LEU A 122 7.96 19.82 0.69
N SER A 123 7.72 20.03 -0.60
CA SER A 123 6.38 20.27 -1.15
C SER A 123 5.80 19.07 -1.90
N ASP A 124 6.45 17.91 -1.78
CA ASP A 124 6.06 16.69 -2.47
C ASP A 124 4.64 16.26 -2.10
N ILE A 125 3.93 15.77 -3.11
CA ILE A 125 2.60 15.18 -2.96
C ILE A 125 2.68 13.78 -3.52
N LYS A 126 2.49 12.80 -2.64
CA LYS A 126 2.41 11.40 -3.06
C LYS A 126 1.20 11.25 -3.97
N THR A 127 1.48 10.92 -5.23
CA THR A 127 0.47 10.80 -6.28
C THR A 127 0.37 9.35 -6.72
N THR A 128 -0.79 8.72 -6.51
CA THR A 128 -1.07 7.36 -6.98
C THR A 128 -2.11 7.41 -8.08
N VAL A 129 -1.84 6.73 -9.19
CA VAL A 129 -2.72 6.71 -10.37
C VAL A 129 -3.20 5.28 -10.61
N VAL A 130 -4.51 5.12 -10.78
CA VAL A 130 -5.15 3.88 -11.24
C VAL A 130 -5.78 4.18 -12.59
N TYR A 131 -5.24 3.56 -13.64
CA TYR A 131 -5.72 3.73 -15.01
C TYR A 131 -5.41 2.46 -15.83
N PRO A 132 -6.38 1.95 -16.62
CA PRO A 132 -7.79 2.34 -16.63
C PRO A 132 -8.52 1.90 -15.35
N ALA A 133 -9.33 2.78 -14.77
CA ALA A 133 -10.07 2.52 -13.55
C ALA A 133 -11.39 1.82 -13.83
N THR A 134 -11.50 0.56 -13.42
CA THR A 134 -12.79 -0.17 -13.44
C THR A 134 -13.78 0.34 -12.38
N GLU A 135 -15.07 0.03 -12.55
CA GLU A 135 -16.12 0.33 -11.57
C GLU A 135 -15.78 -0.18 -10.16
N LYS A 136 -15.11 -1.32 -10.04
CA LYS A 136 -14.65 -1.87 -8.75
C LYS A 136 -13.68 -0.92 -8.04
N HIS A 137 -12.79 -0.25 -8.79
CA HIS A 137 -11.88 0.75 -8.21
C HIS A 137 -12.65 1.98 -7.74
N LEU A 138 -13.64 2.44 -8.51
CA LEU A 138 -14.49 3.57 -8.13
C LEU A 138 -15.23 3.27 -6.82
N GLN A 139 -15.88 2.10 -6.73
CA GLN A 139 -16.58 1.67 -5.51
C GLN A 139 -15.64 1.47 -4.30
N LYS A 140 -14.40 1.02 -4.53
CA LYS A 140 -13.38 0.84 -3.48
C LYS A 140 -12.97 2.17 -2.84
N TYR A 141 -12.81 3.22 -3.63
CA TYR A 141 -12.36 4.54 -3.15
C TYR A 141 -13.50 5.49 -2.82
N MET A 142 -14.71 5.18 -3.26
CA MET A 142 -15.91 5.94 -2.89
C MET A 142 -16.09 5.91 -1.37
N ARG A 143 -16.41 7.08 -0.81
CA ARG A 143 -16.72 7.24 0.61
C ARG A 143 -17.84 6.27 0.99
N GLN A 144 -17.47 5.26 1.76
CA GLN A 144 -18.40 4.29 2.31
C GLN A 144 -19.06 4.90 3.55
N ASP A 145 -20.38 4.89 3.53
CA ASP A 145 -21.21 5.42 4.60
C ASP A 145 -21.29 4.39 5.72
N LEU A 146 -20.26 4.37 6.58
CA LEU A 146 -20.15 3.38 7.64
C LEU A 146 -21.32 3.45 8.62
N ARG A 147 -21.76 2.28 9.08
CA ARG A 147 -22.76 2.11 10.14
C ARG A 147 -22.19 1.16 11.19
N LEU A 148 -22.41 1.45 12.46
CA LEU A 148 -22.00 0.58 13.55
C LEU A 148 -23.03 -0.55 13.70
N ILE A 149 -22.56 -1.80 13.74
CA ILE A 149 -23.40 -2.98 13.95
C ILE A 149 -22.81 -3.80 15.10
N ARG A 150 -23.67 -4.23 16.03
CA ARG A 150 -23.29 -5.12 17.13
C ARG A 150 -23.71 -6.55 16.80
N GLU A 151 -22.77 -7.34 16.26
CA GLU A 151 -23.00 -8.73 15.87
C GLU A 151 -22.95 -9.69 17.07
N THR A 152 -24.03 -10.43 17.31
CA THR A 152 -24.06 -11.51 18.31
C THR A 152 -23.37 -12.78 17.81
N GLY A 153 -23.14 -13.76 18.69
CA GLY A 153 -22.60 -15.06 18.29
C GLY A 153 -23.54 -15.84 17.35
N ASP A 154 -24.85 -15.61 17.46
CA ASP A 154 -25.85 -16.26 16.62
C ASP A 154 -25.98 -15.58 15.26
N ASP A 155 -25.90 -14.24 15.20
CA ASP A 155 -25.84 -13.49 13.94
C ASP A 155 -24.60 -13.89 13.12
N TYR A 156 -23.46 -14.13 13.78
CA TYR A 156 -22.27 -14.61 13.09
C TYR A 156 -22.52 -15.96 12.41
N ARG A 157 -23.10 -16.92 13.14
CA ARG A 157 -23.33 -18.29 12.63
C ARG A 157 -24.43 -18.36 11.58
N SER A 158 -25.50 -17.58 11.73
CA SER A 158 -26.67 -17.64 10.86
C SER A 158 -26.62 -16.69 9.66
N LEU A 159 -25.88 -15.58 9.75
CA LEU A 159 -25.85 -14.55 8.70
C LEU A 159 -24.44 -14.28 8.18
N THR A 160 -23.48 -13.95 9.05
CA THR A 160 -22.16 -13.50 8.60
C THR A 160 -21.33 -14.63 8.00
N LEU A 161 -21.25 -15.78 8.66
CA LEU A 161 -20.45 -16.92 8.21
C LEU A 161 -20.96 -17.47 6.86
N PRO A 162 -22.27 -17.72 6.67
CA PRO A 162 -22.78 -18.12 5.35
C PRO A 162 -22.50 -17.06 4.27
N TYR A 163 -22.60 -15.78 4.61
CA TYR A 163 -22.25 -14.71 3.68
C TYR A 163 -20.75 -14.74 3.32
N LEU A 164 -19.85 -14.86 4.30
CA LEU A 164 -18.41 -14.94 4.05
C LEU A 164 -18.05 -16.15 3.17
N GLU A 165 -18.66 -17.30 3.42
CA GLU A 165 -18.46 -18.51 2.60
C GLU A 165 -19.00 -18.36 1.18
N SER A 166 -20.08 -17.58 1.00
CA SER A 166 -20.60 -17.23 -0.34
C SER A 166 -19.68 -16.27 -1.11
N GLN A 167 -18.88 -15.48 -0.41
CA GLN A 167 -17.93 -14.56 -1.03
C GLN A 167 -16.65 -15.34 -1.36
N SER A 168 -16.38 -15.56 -2.64
CA SER A 168 -15.17 -16.25 -3.11
C SER A 168 -13.94 -15.33 -3.04
N LEU A 169 -13.54 -14.92 -1.83
CA LEU A 169 -12.36 -14.09 -1.62
C LEU A 169 -11.12 -14.97 -1.51
N SER A 170 -10.23 -14.84 -2.49
CA SER A 170 -8.97 -15.58 -2.50
C SER A 170 -7.94 -14.93 -1.58
N ILE A 171 -7.48 -15.68 -0.59
CA ILE A 171 -6.34 -15.34 0.28
C ILE A 171 -5.02 -15.94 -0.23
N GLN A 172 -4.93 -16.24 -1.54
CA GLN A 172 -3.76 -16.89 -2.13
C GLN A 172 -2.45 -16.11 -1.90
N TRP A 173 -2.51 -14.79 -1.82
CA TRP A 173 -1.34 -13.96 -1.51
C TRP A 173 -0.75 -14.29 -0.14
N VAL A 174 -1.59 -14.60 0.86
CA VAL A 174 -1.17 -15.06 2.19
C VAL A 174 -0.39 -16.37 2.07
N TYR A 175 -0.93 -17.33 1.31
CA TYR A 175 -0.26 -18.60 1.09
C TYR A 175 1.04 -18.47 0.31
N ASN A 176 1.13 -17.53 -0.62
CA ASN A 176 2.39 -17.29 -1.33
C ASN A 176 3.50 -16.79 -0.40
N ILE A 177 3.17 -15.98 0.61
CA ILE A 177 4.13 -15.55 1.64
C ILE A 177 4.54 -16.74 2.51
N LEU A 178 3.57 -17.49 3.03
CA LEU A 178 3.83 -18.65 3.91
C LEU A 178 4.63 -19.75 3.19
N ASP A 179 4.36 -19.97 1.89
CA ASP A 179 5.05 -20.94 1.04
C ASP A 179 6.35 -20.38 0.44
N LYS A 180 6.78 -19.16 0.80
CA LYS A 180 8.01 -18.49 0.30
C LYS A 180 8.06 -18.28 -1.22
N LYS A 181 6.90 -18.24 -1.88
CA LYS A 181 6.76 -17.96 -3.31
C LYS A 181 6.76 -16.47 -3.63
N ALA A 182 6.47 -15.62 -2.64
CA ALA A 182 6.48 -14.17 -2.76
C ALA A 182 6.89 -13.51 -1.43
N GLU A 183 7.53 -12.33 -1.51
CA GLU A 183 7.95 -11.51 -0.36
C GLU A 183 8.81 -12.23 0.70
N ALA A 184 9.48 -13.32 0.33
CA ALA A 184 10.29 -14.11 1.25
C ALA A 184 11.50 -13.32 1.81
N ASP A 185 12.03 -12.40 1.00
CA ASP A 185 13.13 -11.48 1.33
C ASP A 185 12.73 -10.38 2.33
N ARG A 186 11.43 -10.08 2.43
CA ARG A 186 10.89 -9.04 3.33
C ARG A 186 10.60 -9.56 4.74
N ILE A 187 10.75 -10.86 4.98
CA ILE A 187 10.42 -11.49 6.26
C ILE A 187 11.44 -11.07 7.32
N VAL A 188 10.96 -10.48 8.41
CA VAL A 188 11.79 -10.02 9.54
C VAL A 188 12.03 -11.16 10.53
N PHE A 189 11.01 -11.99 10.74
CA PHE A 189 11.07 -13.12 11.65
C PHE A 189 10.12 -14.23 11.20
N GLU A 190 10.48 -15.47 11.50
CA GLU A 190 9.63 -16.62 11.29
C GLU A 190 9.80 -17.65 12.41
N ASN A 191 8.68 -18.08 12.96
CA ASN A 191 8.58 -19.33 13.71
C ASN A 191 7.96 -20.38 12.78
N PRO A 192 8.71 -21.40 12.33
CA PRO A 192 8.28 -22.31 11.27
C PRO A 192 7.30 -23.40 11.75
N ASP A 193 6.88 -23.40 13.02
CA ASP A 193 5.94 -24.41 13.50
C ASP A 193 4.60 -24.34 12.72
N PRO A 194 4.12 -25.45 12.16
CA PRO A 194 2.93 -25.44 11.30
C PRO A 194 1.62 -25.16 12.05
N SER A 195 1.56 -25.33 13.38
CA SER A 195 0.38 -25.07 14.21
C SER A 195 0.49 -23.74 14.96
N ASP A 196 1.64 -23.52 15.59
CA ASP A 196 1.84 -22.46 16.60
C ASP A 196 2.86 -21.41 16.14
N GLY A 197 3.32 -21.52 14.89
CA GLY A 197 4.26 -20.62 14.25
C GLY A 197 3.60 -19.56 13.36
N PHE A 198 4.40 -18.58 12.95
CA PHE A 198 3.97 -17.43 12.16
C PHE A 198 5.15 -16.77 11.44
N VAL A 199 4.83 -15.98 10.41
CA VAL A 199 5.75 -15.08 9.71
C VAL A 199 5.45 -13.64 10.13
N LEU A 200 6.50 -12.85 10.39
CA LEU A 200 6.42 -11.41 10.65
C LEU A 200 7.02 -10.63 9.47
N ILE A 201 6.25 -9.72 8.88
CA ILE A 201 6.63 -8.98 7.67
C ILE A 201 6.20 -7.50 7.73
N PRO A 202 6.94 -6.54 7.15
CA PRO A 202 6.52 -5.14 7.02
C PRO A 202 5.26 -5.01 6.16
N ASP A 203 4.28 -4.27 6.65
CA ASP A 203 3.09 -3.92 5.87
C ASP A 203 3.46 -3.04 4.67
N LEU A 204 2.69 -3.15 3.59
CA LEU A 204 2.92 -2.38 2.36
C LEU A 204 2.82 -0.87 2.56
N LYS A 205 2.16 -0.39 3.62
CA LYS A 205 2.06 1.05 3.90
C LYS A 205 3.30 1.63 4.56
N TRP A 206 4.13 0.81 5.20
CA TRP A 206 5.32 1.30 5.88
C TRP A 206 6.51 1.31 4.93
N ASN A 207 7.13 2.48 4.77
CA ASN A 207 8.25 2.69 3.83
C ASN A 207 9.62 2.38 4.45
N GLN A 208 9.67 1.96 5.72
CA GLN A 208 10.88 1.59 6.46
C GLN A 208 11.91 2.72 6.61
N GLN A 209 11.52 3.98 6.40
CA GLN A 209 12.42 5.13 6.51
C GLN A 209 12.56 5.63 7.96
N GLN A 210 11.51 5.48 8.77
CA GLN A 210 11.50 5.89 10.17
C GLN A 210 10.73 4.88 11.02
N LEU A 211 10.90 4.97 12.34
CA LEU A 211 10.25 4.06 13.30
C LEU A 211 8.91 4.61 13.81
N ASP A 212 8.63 5.90 13.63
CA ASP A 212 7.40 6.55 14.09
C ASP A 212 6.14 5.98 13.43
N ASP A 213 6.27 5.43 12.22
CA ASP A 213 5.22 4.76 11.47
C ASP A 213 5.47 3.24 11.29
N LEU A 214 6.30 2.64 12.17
CA LEU A 214 6.58 1.20 12.20
C LEU A 214 5.28 0.39 12.10
N TYR A 215 5.18 -0.44 11.06
CA TYR A 215 4.00 -1.28 10.86
C TYR A 215 4.36 -2.67 10.30
N LEU A 216 4.16 -3.68 11.13
CA LEU A 216 4.44 -5.09 10.86
C LEU A 216 3.13 -5.90 10.93
N ILE A 217 3.07 -6.99 10.17
CA ILE A 217 1.97 -7.96 10.17
C ILE A 217 2.52 -9.34 10.52
N ALA A 218 1.84 -10.01 11.45
CA ALA A 218 2.06 -11.42 11.77
C ALA A 218 1.02 -12.29 11.05
N ILE A 219 1.47 -13.32 10.33
CA ILE A 219 0.64 -14.28 9.60
C ILE A 219 0.94 -15.68 10.14
N CYS A 220 -0.02 -16.31 10.82
CA CYS A 220 0.13 -17.67 11.34
C CYS A 220 0.24 -18.71 10.21
N HIS A 221 1.05 -19.75 10.42
CA HIS A 221 1.14 -20.88 9.46
C HIS A 221 -0.13 -21.73 9.44
N ARG A 222 -0.78 -21.88 10.60
CA ARG A 222 -2.00 -22.69 10.75
C ARG A 222 -3.11 -22.15 9.85
N ARG A 223 -3.59 -22.98 8.93
CA ARG A 223 -4.69 -22.65 8.01
C ARG A 223 -6.05 -22.86 8.71
N GLY A 224 -7.07 -22.16 8.22
CA GLY A 224 -8.46 -22.36 8.65
C GLY A 224 -8.92 -21.48 9.82
N ILE A 225 -8.02 -20.66 10.41
CA ILE A 225 -8.41 -19.61 11.36
C ILE A 225 -8.84 -18.39 10.54
N ARG A 226 -10.15 -18.14 10.41
CA ARG A 226 -10.67 -17.05 9.56
C ARG A 226 -10.72 -15.71 10.29
N SER A 227 -11.08 -15.74 11.56
CA SER A 227 -11.23 -14.51 12.36
C SER A 227 -11.18 -14.79 13.86
N LEU A 228 -11.33 -13.73 14.66
CA LEU A 228 -11.51 -13.82 16.12
C LEU A 228 -12.59 -14.81 16.57
N ARG A 229 -13.60 -15.10 15.72
CA ARG A 229 -14.68 -16.05 16.05
C ARG A 229 -14.23 -17.51 16.08
N ASP A 230 -13.11 -17.84 15.43
CA ASP A 230 -12.55 -19.19 15.40
C ASP A 230 -11.55 -19.43 16.55
N LEU A 231 -11.20 -18.40 17.32
CA LEU A 231 -10.22 -18.53 18.40
C LEU A 231 -10.81 -19.27 19.61
N THR A 232 -10.26 -20.43 19.88
CA THR A 232 -10.46 -21.23 21.11
C THR A 232 -9.19 -21.27 21.97
N PRO A 233 -9.23 -21.81 23.21
CA PRO A 233 -8.05 -21.99 24.05
C PRO A 233 -6.90 -22.80 23.41
N GLU A 234 -7.19 -23.62 22.38
CA GLU A 234 -6.16 -24.37 21.65
C GLU A 234 -5.15 -23.45 20.95
N HIS A 235 -5.54 -22.21 20.63
CA HIS A 235 -4.72 -21.25 19.92
C HIS A 235 -3.87 -20.38 20.86
N LEU A 236 -3.99 -20.56 22.18
CA LEU A 236 -3.22 -19.76 23.14
C LEU A 236 -1.70 -19.85 22.94
N PRO A 237 -1.09 -21.01 22.61
CA PRO A 237 0.33 -21.09 22.28
C PRO A 237 0.70 -20.19 21.09
N LEU A 238 -0.01 -20.34 19.96
CA LEU A 238 0.16 -19.50 18.77
C LEU A 238 0.08 -18.00 19.10
N LEU A 239 -0.97 -17.56 19.80
CA LEU A 239 -1.19 -16.15 20.13
C LEU A 239 -0.09 -15.60 21.06
N ARG A 240 0.39 -16.42 22.00
CA ARG A 240 1.51 -16.05 22.88
C ARG A 240 2.83 -15.97 22.13
N ASN A 241 3.07 -16.87 21.19
CA ASN A 241 4.27 -16.85 20.34
C ASN A 241 4.29 -15.59 19.48
N ILE A 242 3.18 -15.27 18.79
CA ILE A 242 3.05 -14.03 18.01
C ILE A 242 3.38 -12.80 18.86
N LEU A 243 2.81 -12.69 20.05
CA LEU A 243 3.06 -11.55 20.93
C LEU A 243 4.51 -11.50 21.42
N ARG A 244 5.03 -12.59 21.98
CA ARG A 244 6.34 -12.60 22.65
C ARG A 244 7.51 -12.58 21.67
N GLU A 245 7.43 -13.42 20.64
CA GLU A 245 8.49 -13.55 19.63
C GLU A 245 8.46 -12.37 18.65
N GLY A 246 7.26 -11.86 18.31
CA GLY A 246 7.12 -10.64 17.53
C GLY A 246 7.79 -9.45 18.21
N GLN A 247 7.46 -9.20 19.49
CA GLN A 247 8.07 -8.11 20.28
C GLN A 247 9.58 -8.29 20.49
N ARG A 248 10.07 -9.53 20.59
CA ARG A 248 11.52 -9.80 20.72
C ARG A 248 12.25 -9.51 19.41
N SER A 249 11.66 -9.83 18.28
CA SER A 249 12.24 -9.62 16.96
C SER A 249 12.39 -8.13 16.64
N GLU A 250 11.44 -7.30 17.12
CA GLU A 250 11.54 -5.84 17.05
C GLU A 250 12.76 -5.31 17.82
N GLN A 251 13.07 -5.87 19.00
CA GLN A 251 14.20 -5.44 19.83
C GLN A 251 15.56 -5.77 19.19
N GLY A 252 15.68 -6.97 18.60
CA GLY A 252 16.92 -7.42 17.97
C GLY A 252 17.20 -6.76 16.62
N GLY A 253 16.16 -6.41 15.86
CA GLY A 253 16.29 -5.79 14.54
C GLY A 253 16.34 -4.26 14.55
N TRP A 254 15.69 -3.60 15.52
CA TRP A 254 15.41 -2.15 15.46
C TRP A 254 15.72 -1.38 16.76
N GLY A 255 16.36 -2.02 17.75
CA GLY A 255 16.86 -1.38 18.98
C GLY A 255 15.91 -1.46 20.19
N GLU A 256 16.45 -1.19 21.40
CA GLU A 256 15.76 -1.40 22.69
C GLU A 256 14.57 -0.43 22.96
N GLY A 257 14.46 0.68 22.22
CA GLY A 257 13.42 1.71 22.42
C GLY A 257 12.00 1.31 22.00
N THR A 258 11.83 0.22 21.25
CA THR A 258 10.56 -0.18 20.62
C THR A 258 9.54 -0.75 21.62
N ARG A 259 10.01 -1.26 22.77
CA ARG A 259 9.19 -2.01 23.73
C ARG A 259 8.10 -1.17 24.43
N ALA A 260 8.30 0.14 24.56
CA ALA A 260 7.39 1.00 25.31
C ALA A 260 6.16 1.49 24.51
N ASN A 261 6.19 1.40 23.17
CA ASN A 261 5.21 2.05 22.29
C ASN A 261 4.53 1.11 21.27
N SER A 262 4.90 -0.17 21.18
CA SER A 262 4.24 -1.08 20.24
C SER A 262 2.87 -1.55 20.74
N SER A 263 1.88 -1.50 19.86
CA SER A 263 0.51 -1.94 20.15
C SER A 263 0.11 -3.05 19.18
N ALA A 264 -0.17 -4.25 19.70
CA ALA A 264 -0.58 -5.40 18.91
C ALA A 264 -2.10 -5.56 18.92
N PHE A 265 -2.71 -5.70 17.74
CA PHE A 265 -4.15 -5.85 17.58
C PHE A 265 -4.50 -6.88 16.51
N PHE A 266 -5.64 -7.53 16.69
CA PHE A 266 -6.29 -8.31 15.64
C PHE A 266 -7.41 -7.50 15.01
N TYR A 267 -7.56 -7.62 13.71
CA TYR A 267 -8.66 -7.01 12.98
C TYR A 267 -9.85 -7.96 12.90
N LYS A 268 -11.05 -7.42 13.16
CA LYS A 268 -12.31 -8.07 12.78
C LYS A 268 -12.93 -7.25 11.66
N GLU A 269 -13.13 -7.87 10.51
CA GLU A 269 -13.66 -7.21 9.33
C GLU A 269 -15.12 -6.75 9.59
N PRO A 270 -15.45 -5.46 9.41
CA PRO A 270 -16.85 -5.04 9.32
C PRO A 270 -17.42 -5.55 7.99
N ARG A 271 -18.71 -5.93 7.97
CA ARG A 271 -19.37 -6.37 6.72
C ARG A 271 -19.27 -5.25 5.68
N GLY A 272 -18.62 -5.54 4.55
CA GLY A 272 -18.59 -4.69 3.36
C GLY A 272 -17.20 -4.16 3.00
N GLY A 273 -16.66 -4.69 1.91
CA GLY A 273 -15.62 -4.03 1.11
C GLY A 273 -14.19 -4.20 1.59
N LEU A 274 -13.43 -5.03 0.87
CA LEU A 274 -11.98 -5.07 0.88
C LEU A 274 -11.40 -3.69 0.55
N SER A 275 -10.98 -2.95 1.57
CA SER A 275 -10.11 -1.80 1.42
C SER A 275 -8.98 -1.88 2.46
N PRO A 276 -7.70 -1.83 2.06
CA PRO A 276 -6.59 -1.80 3.01
C PRO A 276 -6.57 -0.54 3.87
N SER A 277 -7.34 0.51 3.57
CA SER A 277 -7.29 1.79 4.27
C SER A 277 -8.41 1.94 5.29
N TRP A 278 -8.26 1.36 6.49
CA TRP A 278 -9.22 1.55 7.58
C TRP A 278 -8.54 1.91 8.91
N ARG A 279 -9.15 2.87 9.61
CA ARG A 279 -8.86 3.22 11.02
C ARG A 279 -9.68 2.29 11.93
N PRO A 280 -9.06 1.58 12.89
CA PRO A 280 -9.76 0.62 13.75
C PRO A 280 -10.57 1.27 14.89
N SER A 281 -11.64 0.59 15.30
CA SER A 281 -12.24 0.75 16.63
C SER A 281 -11.44 -0.09 17.63
N TRP A 282 -10.87 0.58 18.64
CA TRP A 282 -9.98 -0.04 19.61
C TRP A 282 -10.75 -0.85 20.66
N GLN A 283 -10.38 -2.12 20.85
CA GLN A 283 -10.57 -2.81 22.13
C GLN A 283 -9.19 -3.02 22.75
N ARG A 284 -8.86 -2.18 23.73
CA ARG A 284 -7.65 -2.32 24.54
C ARG A 284 -7.90 -3.43 25.55
N PHE A 285 -7.20 -4.55 25.40
CA PHE A 285 -7.08 -5.50 26.51
C PHE A 285 -5.98 -4.97 27.44
N GLN A 286 -6.39 -4.39 28.57
CA GLN A 286 -5.47 -4.18 29.69
C GLN A 286 -5.22 -5.56 30.32
N THR A 287 -3.98 -6.03 30.28
CA THR A 287 -3.53 -7.06 31.21
C THR A 287 -3.48 -6.43 32.60
N GLN A 288 -4.14 -7.08 33.57
CA GLN A 288 -3.92 -6.81 34.99
C GLN A 288 -2.45 -7.00 35.35
#